data_AF-A0A422N2W3-F1
#
_entry.id   AF-A0A422N2W3-F1
#
_cell.length_a   1.000
_cell.length_b   1.000
_cell.length_c   1.000
_cell.angle_alpha   90.00
_cell.angle_beta   90.00
_cell.angle_gamma   90.00
#
_symmetry.space_group_name_H-M   'P 1'
#
loop_
_entity.id
_entity.type
_entity.pdbx_description
1 polymer ?
#
loop_
_entity_poly.entity_id
_entity_poly.type
_entity_poly.pdbx_seq_one_letter_code
_entity_poly.pdbx_strand_id
1 'polypeptide(L)'
;MAASSSADQRLVRSPPSEYRHLAAGGMVGRVWAIREASKAYAKLLAKSDKWWCDQSIWALLFVWGVTQDPTVDAALRTRYGLLSLDYNNSFFLTPRKGLFGSPAIIHFPAPISWWRNELPGLLNYTQWFHPLQSSPTFAQETRELLQNTSVKVYGANRRANITRFPDLCSLKDVLDPQWLSQPQEKAPKE
;
A
#
# COMPACT_ATOMS: atom_id res chain seq x y z
N MET A 1 10.21 38.90 8.69
CA MET A 1 8.83 38.44 8.93
C MET A 1 8.77 36.95 8.69
N ALA A 2 8.64 36.15 9.75
CA ALA A 2 8.46 34.71 9.62
C ALA A 2 7.02 34.45 9.14
N ALA A 3 6.88 33.72 8.03
CA ALA A 3 5.58 33.31 7.53
C ALA A 3 4.93 32.39 8.58
N SER A 4 3.78 32.80 9.12
CA SER A 4 2.97 31.98 10.01
C SER A 4 2.34 30.85 9.21
N SER A 5 2.88 29.63 9.33
CA SER A 5 2.24 28.44 8.78
C SER A 5 0.93 28.19 9.52
N SER A 6 -0.20 28.17 8.82
CA SER A 6 -1.49 27.80 9.41
C SER A 6 -1.46 26.35 9.91
N ALA A 7 -2.32 25.99 10.86
CA ALA A 7 -2.43 24.63 11.37
C ALA A 7 -2.69 23.59 10.23
N ASP A 8 -3.30 24.03 9.13
CA ASP A 8 -3.57 23.23 7.94
C ASP A 8 -2.35 23.01 7.03
N GLN A 9 -1.28 23.80 7.19
CA GLN A 9 -0.01 23.67 6.45
C GLN A 9 1.03 22.78 7.15
N ARG A 10 0.72 22.24 8.34
CA ARG A 10 1.62 21.29 9.00
C ARG A 10 1.63 19.97 8.24
N LEU A 11 2.72 19.75 7.48
CA LEU A 11 3.03 18.49 6.79
C LEU A 11 3.07 17.29 7.74
N VAL A 12 3.32 17.54 9.03
CA VAL A 12 3.34 16.53 10.10
C VAL A 12 2.33 16.96 11.15
N ARG A 13 1.21 16.24 11.26
CA ARG A 13 0.16 16.50 12.24
C ARG A 13 0.42 15.64 13.48
N SER A 14 0.04 16.10 14.67
CA SER A 14 -0.10 15.23 15.83
C SER A 14 -1.36 14.38 15.64
N PRO A 15 -1.25 13.07 15.35
CA PRO A 15 -2.43 12.29 15.01
C PRO A 15 -3.27 11.93 16.25
N PRO A 16 -4.57 11.64 16.10
CA PRO A 16 -5.30 10.84 17.09
C PRO A 16 -4.58 9.51 17.36
N SER A 17 -4.71 8.96 18.58
CA SER A 17 -3.88 7.86 19.11
C SER A 17 -3.83 6.58 18.28
N GLU A 18 -4.81 6.35 17.40
CA GLU A 18 -4.99 5.05 16.75
C GLU A 18 -4.17 4.86 15.46
N TYR A 19 -3.69 5.94 14.82
CA TYR A 19 -2.98 5.90 13.52
C TYR A 19 -1.64 6.64 13.54
N ARG A 20 -0.92 6.57 14.66
CA ARG A 20 0.34 7.32 14.86
C ARG A 20 1.58 6.70 14.22
N HIS A 21 1.46 5.47 13.74
CA HIS A 21 2.62 4.68 13.35
C HIS A 21 2.72 4.57 11.84
N LEU A 22 3.93 4.78 11.32
CA LEU A 22 4.26 4.54 9.94
C LEU A 22 4.06 3.06 9.61
N ALA A 23 3.42 2.77 8.46
CA ALA A 23 3.37 1.45 7.86
C ALA A 23 4.20 1.45 6.57
N ALA A 24 5.21 0.58 6.48
CA ALA A 24 6.12 0.50 5.33
C ALA A 24 5.54 -0.24 4.11
N GLY A 25 4.37 -0.87 4.26
CA GLY A 25 3.72 -1.63 3.18
C GLY A 25 3.26 -0.80 1.99
N GLY A 26 3.25 0.54 2.10
CA GLY A 26 2.88 1.43 1.00
C GLY A 26 3.36 2.86 1.21
N MET A 27 3.69 3.53 0.12
CA MET A 27 3.99 4.97 0.09
C MET A 27 3.53 5.60 -1.22
N VAL A 28 3.13 6.86 -1.16
CA VAL A 28 2.84 7.70 -2.33
C VAL A 28 3.62 9.00 -2.17
N GLY A 29 4.24 9.48 -3.24
CA GLY A 29 5.02 10.70 -3.21
C GLY A 29 5.58 11.08 -4.56
N ARG A 30 6.16 12.27 -4.62
CA ARG A 30 6.90 12.72 -5.82
C ARG A 30 8.13 11.85 -6.00
N VAL A 31 8.43 11.45 -7.24
CA VAL A 31 9.56 10.56 -7.57
C VAL A 31 10.88 11.06 -7.00
N TRP A 32 11.13 12.37 -7.05
CA TRP A 32 12.35 12.96 -6.48
C TRP A 32 12.43 12.80 -4.95
N ALA A 33 11.29 12.93 -4.26
CA ALA A 33 11.22 12.84 -2.80
C ALA A 33 11.41 11.39 -2.33
N ILE A 34 10.77 10.44 -3.03
CA ILE A 34 11.00 9.01 -2.81
C ILE A 34 12.48 8.69 -3.05
N ARG A 35 13.08 9.19 -4.13
CA ARG A 35 14.51 8.95 -4.42
C ARG A 35 15.43 9.49 -3.32
N GLU A 36 15.12 10.66 -2.76
CA GLU A 36 15.87 11.24 -1.64
C GLU A 36 15.74 10.37 -0.38
N ALA A 37 14.51 10.01 -0.01
CA ALA A 37 14.24 9.13 1.13
C ALA A 37 14.89 7.75 0.99
N SER A 38 14.85 7.14 -0.21
CA SER A 38 15.49 5.86 -0.49
C SER A 38 17.02 5.91 -0.39
N LYS A 39 17.66 7.06 -0.65
CA LYS A 39 19.10 7.22 -0.42
C LYS A 39 19.43 7.17 1.08
N ALA A 40 18.64 7.83 1.92
CA ALA A 40 18.79 7.75 3.37
C ALA A 40 18.53 6.32 3.88
N TYR A 41 17.51 5.66 3.34
CA TYR A 41 17.23 4.24 3.59
C TYR A 41 18.42 3.34 3.27
N ALA A 42 18.97 3.42 2.07
CA ALA A 42 20.11 2.59 1.67
C ALA A 42 21.34 2.82 2.58
N LYS A 43 21.60 4.07 2.98
CA LYS A 43 22.67 4.39 3.92
C LYS A 43 22.44 3.81 5.31
N LEU A 44 21.21 3.86 5.82
CA LEU A 44 20.87 3.28 7.11
C LEU A 44 20.92 1.75 7.07
N LEU A 45 20.36 1.15 6.03
CA LEU A 45 20.41 -0.28 5.78
C LEU A 45 21.86 -0.79 5.81
N ALA A 46 22.80 -0.10 5.15
CA ALA A 46 24.21 -0.48 5.11
C ALA A 46 24.95 -0.42 6.47
N LYS A 47 24.37 0.20 7.51
CA LYS A 47 25.01 0.29 8.84
C LYS A 47 24.85 -0.96 9.69
N SER A 48 23.96 -1.88 9.33
CA SER A 48 23.70 -3.11 10.10
C SER A 48 23.01 -4.15 9.23
N ASP A 49 23.30 -5.42 9.47
CA ASP A 49 22.56 -6.56 8.93
C ASP A 49 21.42 -7.02 9.85
N LYS A 50 21.34 -6.46 11.07
CA LYS A 50 20.40 -6.88 12.13
C LYS A 50 19.07 -6.13 12.12
N TRP A 51 18.69 -5.55 10.99
CA TRP A 51 17.38 -4.89 10.89
C TRP A 51 16.27 -5.94 10.98
N TRP A 52 15.28 -5.70 11.83
CA TRP A 52 14.10 -6.58 11.92
C TRP A 52 13.40 -6.68 10.56
N CYS A 53 13.13 -5.55 9.92
CA CYS A 53 12.56 -5.45 8.58
C CYS A 53 12.69 -4.01 8.06
N ASP A 54 12.21 -3.77 6.84
CA ASP A 54 12.12 -2.44 6.24
C ASP A 54 11.34 -1.42 7.11
N GLN A 55 10.30 -1.88 7.81
CA GLN A 55 9.49 -1.07 8.72
C GLN A 55 10.31 -0.34 9.79
N SER A 56 11.32 -0.98 10.38
CA SER A 56 12.12 -0.36 11.45
C SER A 56 13.01 0.75 10.91
N ILE A 57 13.57 0.56 9.71
CA ILE A 57 14.39 1.55 9.02
C ILE A 57 13.52 2.77 8.64
N TRP A 58 12.37 2.55 8.01
CA TRP A 58 11.47 3.63 7.63
C TRP A 58 10.93 4.42 8.83
N ALA A 59 10.59 3.73 9.93
CA ALA A 59 10.15 4.38 11.15
C ALA A 59 11.24 5.30 11.74
N LEU A 60 12.50 4.84 11.80
CA LEU A 60 13.61 5.67 12.28
C LEU A 60 13.83 6.90 11.39
N LEU A 61 13.84 6.73 10.08
CA LEU A 61 13.99 7.85 9.14
C LEU A 61 12.85 8.86 9.27
N PHE A 62 11.61 8.40 9.44
CA PHE A 62 10.47 9.27 9.71
C PHE A 62 10.67 10.06 11.00
N VAL A 63 11.00 9.39 12.11
CA VAL A 63 11.22 10.05 13.41
C VAL A 63 12.34 11.07 13.31
N TRP A 64 13.50 10.70 12.78
CA TRP A 64 14.65 11.61 12.64
C TRP A 64 14.39 12.76 11.66
N GLY A 65 13.59 12.52 10.62
CA GLY A 65 13.13 13.56 9.71
C GLY A 65 12.15 14.54 10.37
N VAL A 66 11.35 14.10 11.33
CA VAL A 66 10.43 14.97 12.07
C VAL A 66 11.15 15.71 13.20
N THR A 67 11.98 15.02 13.99
CA THR A 67 12.65 15.60 15.16
C THR A 67 13.85 16.46 14.79
N GLN A 68 14.47 16.22 13.63
CA GLN A 68 15.68 16.91 13.16
C GLN A 68 16.83 16.88 14.19
N ASP A 69 16.92 15.80 14.99
CA ASP A 69 17.89 15.65 16.08
C ASP A 69 19.35 15.80 15.60
N PRO A 70 20.09 16.84 16.03
CA PRO A 70 21.43 17.12 15.53
C PRO A 70 22.46 16.02 15.85
N THR A 71 22.19 15.12 16.80
CA THR A 71 23.06 13.98 17.13
C THR A 71 23.02 12.90 16.05
N VAL A 72 21.99 12.89 15.20
CA VAL A 72 21.86 11.96 14.07
C VAL A 72 22.61 12.51 12.87
N ASP A 73 23.35 11.63 12.19
CA ASP A 73 24.04 11.91 10.93
C ASP A 73 23.13 12.68 9.96
N ALA A 74 23.61 13.82 9.46
CA ALA A 74 22.88 14.68 8.53
C ALA A 74 22.42 13.93 7.27
N ALA A 75 23.14 12.90 6.85
CA ALA A 75 22.76 12.05 5.72
C ALA A 75 21.53 11.16 5.98
N LEU A 76 21.16 10.95 7.24
CA LEU A 76 20.00 10.16 7.68
C LEU A 76 18.82 11.04 8.11
N ARG A 77 19.08 12.33 8.37
CA ARG A 77 18.06 13.33 8.63
C ARG A 77 17.46 13.84 7.33
N THR A 78 16.46 13.11 6.83
CA THR A 78 15.65 13.61 5.72
C THR A 78 15.04 14.97 6.06
N ARG A 79 14.82 15.83 5.07
CA ARG A 79 14.22 17.15 5.30
C ARG A 79 12.90 17.03 6.05
N TYR A 80 12.61 18.00 6.91
CA TYR A 80 11.34 18.06 7.62
C TYR A 80 10.16 18.02 6.64
N GLY A 81 9.23 17.09 6.86
CA GLY A 81 8.06 16.88 6.00
C GLY A 81 8.32 16.13 4.69
N LEU A 82 9.55 15.62 4.43
CA LEU A 82 9.81 14.73 3.29
C LEU A 82 9.06 13.40 3.44
N LEU A 83 9.01 12.88 4.67
CA LEU A 83 8.22 11.71 5.06
C LEU A 83 7.07 12.18 5.96
N SER A 84 5.87 11.68 5.69
CA SER A 84 4.67 11.94 6.50
C SER A 84 3.75 10.72 6.47
N LEU A 85 2.68 10.77 7.27
CA LEU A 85 1.67 9.72 7.36
C LEU A 85 0.41 10.13 6.58
N ASP A 86 -0.27 9.15 6.02
CA ASP A 86 -1.61 9.33 5.43
C ASP A 86 -2.67 9.33 6.53
N TYR A 87 -2.73 10.43 7.29
CA TYR A 87 -3.57 10.54 8.48
C TYR A 87 -5.08 10.34 8.23
N ASN A 88 -5.53 10.58 7.00
CA ASN A 88 -6.94 10.48 6.61
C ASN A 88 -7.24 9.17 5.85
N ASN A 89 -6.24 8.28 5.70
CA ASN A 89 -6.33 7.07 4.89
C ASN A 89 -6.88 7.35 3.47
N SER A 90 -6.44 8.44 2.85
CA SER A 90 -6.88 8.81 1.49
C SER A 90 -6.22 7.95 0.41
N PHE A 91 -5.03 7.43 0.70
CA PHE A 91 -4.26 6.58 -0.20
C PHE A 91 -4.19 5.15 0.33
N PHE A 92 -3.82 4.97 1.59
CA PHE A 92 -3.61 3.64 2.19
C PHE A 92 -4.45 3.47 3.43
N LEU A 93 -5.11 2.33 3.53
CA LEU A 93 -5.75 1.90 4.77
C LEU A 93 -5.25 0.50 5.13
N THR A 94 -4.83 0.35 6.39
CA THR A 94 -4.67 -0.94 7.04
C THR A 94 -5.87 -1.15 7.98
N PRO A 95 -6.89 -1.91 7.58
CA PRO A 95 -8.13 -2.00 8.34
C PRO A 95 -7.90 -2.74 9.67
N ARG A 96 -8.12 -2.10 10.83
CA ARG A 96 -8.01 -2.76 12.15
C ARG A 96 -9.36 -3.11 12.77
N LYS A 97 -10.40 -2.31 12.49
CA LYS A 97 -11.76 -2.45 13.04
C LYS A 97 -12.86 -2.09 12.01
N GLY A 98 -12.53 -2.14 10.71
CA GLY A 98 -13.39 -1.69 9.62
C GLY A 98 -12.72 -0.62 8.74
N LEU A 99 -13.46 -0.13 7.74
CA LEU A 99 -12.99 0.92 6.84
C LEU A 99 -13.23 2.32 7.42
N PHE A 100 -12.20 3.17 7.37
CA PHE A 100 -12.29 4.59 7.69
C PHE A 100 -11.60 5.40 6.58
N GLY A 101 -12.31 6.41 6.06
CA GLY A 101 -11.86 7.20 4.91
C GLY A 101 -12.27 6.59 3.56
N SER A 102 -11.64 7.07 2.50
CA SER A 102 -11.84 6.58 1.12
C SER A 102 -10.50 6.21 0.51
N PRO A 103 -9.89 5.10 0.96
CA PRO A 103 -8.54 4.73 0.54
C PRO A 103 -8.52 4.27 -0.92
N ALA A 104 -7.48 4.67 -1.66
CA ALA A 104 -7.19 4.09 -2.96
C ALA A 104 -6.70 2.63 -2.86
N ILE A 105 -6.02 2.28 -1.76
CA ILE A 105 -5.42 0.97 -1.52
C ILE A 105 -5.79 0.47 -0.13
N ILE A 106 -6.37 -0.72 -0.06
CA ILE A 106 -6.57 -1.46 1.19
C ILE A 106 -5.44 -2.48 1.30
N HIS A 107 -4.65 -2.37 2.38
CA HIS A 107 -3.52 -3.25 2.64
C HIS A 107 -3.84 -4.18 3.81
N PHE A 108 -3.69 -5.49 3.58
CA PHE A 108 -3.95 -6.55 4.55
C PHE A 108 -2.62 -7.12 5.10
N PRO A 109 -1.95 -6.44 6.05
CA PRO A 109 -0.67 -6.92 6.58
C PRO A 109 -0.84 -8.17 7.45
N ALA A 110 0.27 -8.83 7.75
CA ALA A 110 0.29 -10.07 8.54
C ALA A 110 -0.31 -11.29 7.79
N PRO A 111 -0.36 -12.48 8.40
CA PRO A 111 -0.84 -13.69 7.72
C PRO A 111 -2.25 -13.52 7.15
N ILE A 112 -2.44 -14.00 5.92
CA ILE A 112 -3.71 -13.91 5.21
C ILE A 112 -4.88 -14.61 5.94
N SER A 113 -4.56 -15.60 6.79
CA SER A 113 -5.53 -16.28 7.65
C SER A 113 -6.23 -15.34 8.64
N TRP A 114 -5.59 -14.24 9.04
CA TRP A 114 -6.19 -13.25 9.94
C TRP A 114 -7.31 -12.46 9.27
N TRP A 115 -7.31 -12.38 7.93
CA TRP A 115 -8.26 -11.61 7.15
C TRP A 115 -9.42 -12.44 6.62
N ARG A 116 -9.38 -13.76 6.76
CA ARG A 116 -10.37 -14.67 6.16
C ARG A 116 -11.81 -14.31 6.50
N ASN A 117 -12.06 -13.89 7.75
CA ASN A 117 -13.41 -13.55 8.21
C ASN A 117 -13.84 -12.13 7.83
N GLU A 118 -12.88 -11.23 7.62
CA GLU A 118 -13.13 -9.81 7.37
C GLU A 118 -13.17 -9.47 5.86
N LEU A 119 -12.44 -10.24 5.04
CA LEU A 119 -12.28 -9.98 3.61
C LEU A 119 -13.61 -9.88 2.84
N PRO A 120 -14.62 -10.76 3.07
CA PRO A 120 -15.92 -10.60 2.41
C PRO A 120 -16.58 -9.25 2.72
N GLY A 121 -16.54 -8.82 3.99
CA GLY A 121 -17.08 -7.53 4.41
C GLY A 121 -16.31 -6.35 3.81
N LEU A 122 -14.99 -6.47 3.71
CA LEU A 122 -14.12 -5.42 3.16
C LEU A 122 -14.29 -5.27 1.64
N LEU A 123 -14.53 -6.36 0.91
CA LEU A 123 -14.80 -6.33 -0.53
C LEU A 123 -16.12 -5.65 -0.89
N ASN A 124 -17.13 -5.72 -0.01
CA ASN A 124 -18.42 -5.04 -0.21
C ASN A 124 -18.31 -3.51 -0.28
N TYR A 125 -17.21 -2.93 0.19
CA TYR A 125 -16.97 -1.50 0.06
C TYR A 125 -16.34 -1.10 -1.28
N THR A 126 -15.96 -2.06 -2.11
CA THR A 126 -15.58 -1.78 -3.49
C THR A 126 -16.83 -1.56 -4.34
N GLN A 127 -16.76 -0.65 -5.31
CA GLN A 127 -17.90 -0.34 -6.17
C GLN A 127 -18.29 -1.49 -7.12
N TRP A 128 -17.41 -2.48 -7.30
CA TRP A 128 -17.58 -3.53 -8.30
C TRP A 128 -18.01 -4.89 -7.71
N PHE A 129 -17.73 -5.17 -6.43
CA PHE A 129 -17.95 -6.50 -5.87
C PHE A 129 -19.44 -6.84 -5.69
N HIS A 130 -20.25 -5.92 -5.17
CA HIS A 130 -21.70 -6.15 -5.04
C HIS A 130 -22.39 -6.32 -6.41
N PRO A 131 -22.15 -5.47 -7.43
CA PRO A 131 -22.67 -5.71 -8.77
C PRO A 131 -22.25 -7.05 -9.37
N LEU A 132 -21.00 -7.48 -9.14
CA LEU A 132 -20.51 -8.78 -9.59
C LEU A 132 -21.32 -9.95 -9.00
N GLN A 133 -21.74 -9.84 -7.74
CA GLN A 133 -22.56 -10.85 -7.06
C GLN A 133 -24.03 -10.82 -7.47
N SER A 134 -24.58 -9.62 -7.67
CA SER A 134 -26.04 -9.41 -7.73
C SER A 134 -26.59 -9.21 -9.14
N SER A 135 -25.74 -8.88 -10.12
CA SER A 135 -26.14 -8.57 -11.49
C SER A 135 -25.53 -9.55 -12.51
N PRO A 136 -26.33 -10.48 -13.08
CA PRO A 136 -25.87 -11.38 -14.13
C PRO A 136 -25.31 -10.64 -15.35
N THR A 137 -25.90 -9.50 -15.70
CA THR A 137 -25.44 -8.64 -16.79
C THR A 137 -24.04 -8.09 -16.49
N PHE A 138 -23.84 -7.52 -15.30
CA PHE A 138 -22.53 -6.99 -14.90
C PHE A 138 -21.46 -8.09 -14.88
N ALA A 139 -21.80 -9.28 -14.36
CA ALA A 139 -20.88 -10.42 -14.34
C ALA A 139 -20.49 -10.87 -15.76
N GLN A 140 -21.43 -10.87 -16.70
CA GLN A 140 -21.18 -11.24 -18.08
C GLN A 140 -20.35 -10.18 -18.83
N GLU A 141 -20.67 -8.89 -18.66
CA GLU A 141 -19.87 -7.79 -19.21
C GLU A 141 -18.43 -7.81 -18.67
N THR A 142 -18.27 -8.08 -17.36
CA THR A 142 -16.95 -8.22 -16.74
C THR A 142 -16.19 -9.42 -17.32
N ARG A 143 -16.87 -10.55 -17.54
CA ARG A 143 -16.27 -11.72 -18.20
C ARG A 143 -15.75 -11.37 -19.59
N GLU A 144 -16.56 -10.73 -20.40
CA GLU A 144 -16.20 -10.33 -21.77
C GLU A 144 -15.04 -9.35 -21.79
N LEU A 145 -15.03 -8.39 -20.86
CA LEU A 145 -13.91 -7.47 -20.68
C LEU A 145 -12.62 -8.22 -20.36
N LEU A 146 -12.62 -9.09 -19.36
CA LEU A 146 -11.43 -9.84 -18.93
C LEU A 146 -10.97 -10.83 -20.00
N GLN A 147 -11.88 -11.48 -20.73
CA GLN A 147 -11.57 -12.37 -21.85
C GLN A 147 -10.76 -11.67 -22.96
N ASN A 148 -11.03 -10.39 -23.18
CA ASN A 148 -10.41 -9.59 -24.23
C ASN A 148 -9.27 -8.68 -23.71
N THR A 149 -9.04 -8.64 -22.40
CA THR A 149 -7.98 -7.83 -21.79
C THR A 149 -6.61 -8.48 -21.99
N SER A 150 -5.64 -7.66 -22.36
CA SER A 150 -4.21 -8.01 -22.32
C SER A 150 -3.53 -7.21 -21.22
N VAL A 151 -2.68 -7.86 -20.46
CA VAL A 151 -1.92 -7.24 -19.37
C VAL A 151 -0.43 -7.27 -19.68
N LYS A 152 0.28 -6.24 -19.23
CA LYS A 152 1.73 -6.14 -19.34
C LYS A 152 2.37 -6.71 -18.08
N VAL A 153 2.95 -7.90 -18.20
CA VAL A 153 3.62 -8.61 -17.10
C VAL A 153 5.10 -8.27 -17.12
N TYR A 154 5.64 -7.82 -15.98
CA TYR A 154 7.07 -7.54 -15.83
C TYR A 154 7.74 -8.70 -15.08
N GLY A 155 8.68 -9.37 -15.74
CA GLY A 155 9.52 -10.39 -15.11
C GLY A 155 10.55 -9.77 -14.15
N ALA A 156 11.20 -10.61 -13.35
CA ALA A 156 12.25 -10.18 -12.40
C ALA A 156 13.42 -9.43 -13.09
N ASN A 157 13.68 -9.72 -14.37
CA ASN A 157 14.66 -9.03 -15.21
C ASN A 157 14.17 -7.69 -15.80
N ARG A 158 12.99 -7.21 -15.39
CA ARG A 158 12.29 -6.01 -15.91
C ARG A 158 11.90 -6.07 -17.38
N ARG A 159 12.01 -7.23 -18.05
CA ARG A 159 11.43 -7.41 -19.38
C ARG A 159 9.93 -7.52 -19.26
N ALA A 160 9.23 -6.89 -20.19
CA ALA A 160 7.78 -6.87 -20.22
C ALA A 160 7.26 -7.75 -21.35
N ASN A 161 6.34 -8.65 -21.01
CA ASN A 161 5.58 -9.43 -21.97
C ASN A 161 4.11 -8.99 -21.91
N ILE A 162 3.47 -8.91 -23.07
CA ILE A 162 2.03 -8.71 -23.15
C ILE A 162 1.40 -10.09 -23.21
N THR A 163 0.54 -10.40 -22.24
CA THR A 163 -0.13 -11.70 -22.12
C THR A 163 -1.63 -11.46 -22.00
N ARG A 164 -2.47 -12.33 -22.58
CA ARG A 164 -3.91 -12.20 -22.37
C ARG A 164 -4.24 -12.55 -20.92
N PHE A 165 -5.18 -11.83 -20.34
CA PHE A 165 -5.58 -12.06 -18.96
C PHE A 165 -6.03 -13.51 -18.68
N PRO A 166 -6.81 -14.18 -19.55
CA PRO A 166 -7.23 -15.56 -19.32
C PRO A 166 -6.10 -16.59 -19.31
N ASP A 167 -4.93 -16.26 -19.89
CA ASP A 167 -3.76 -17.13 -19.88
C ASP A 167 -3.01 -17.06 -18.53
N LEU A 168 -3.29 -16.04 -17.71
CA LEU A 168 -2.69 -15.84 -16.39
C LEU A 168 -3.63 -16.26 -15.27
N CYS A 169 -4.92 -15.96 -15.42
CA CYS A 169 -5.93 -16.17 -14.39
C CYS A 169 -7.17 -16.86 -14.98
N SER A 170 -7.65 -17.88 -14.28
CA SER A 170 -8.92 -18.54 -14.60
C SER A 170 -10.09 -17.56 -14.48
N LEU A 171 -10.81 -17.34 -15.60
CA LEU A 171 -12.01 -16.49 -15.61
C LEU A 171 -13.13 -17.02 -14.72
N LYS A 172 -13.17 -18.33 -14.48
CA LYS A 172 -14.13 -18.92 -13.54
C LYS A 172 -13.84 -18.41 -12.13
N ASP A 173 -12.57 -18.43 -11.73
CA ASP A 173 -12.16 -18.15 -10.36
C ASP A 173 -12.17 -16.65 -10.06
N VAL A 174 -11.67 -15.81 -10.97
CA VAL A 174 -11.65 -14.35 -10.73
C VAL A 174 -13.02 -13.68 -10.80
N LEU A 175 -14.04 -14.39 -11.27
CA LEU A 175 -15.43 -13.94 -11.27
C LEU A 175 -16.24 -14.60 -10.14
N ASP A 176 -15.66 -15.55 -9.40
CA ASP A 176 -16.30 -16.20 -8.27
C ASP A 176 -16.15 -15.34 -7.01
N PRO A 177 -17.24 -14.79 -6.45
CA PRO A 177 -17.16 -13.98 -5.24
C PRO A 177 -16.63 -14.76 -4.04
N GLN A 178 -16.89 -16.07 -3.93
CA GLN A 178 -16.33 -16.88 -2.86
C GLN A 178 -14.83 -16.98 -2.99
N TRP A 179 -14.34 -17.28 -4.20
CA TRP A 179 -12.91 -17.30 -4.49
C TRP A 179 -12.25 -15.95 -4.17
N LEU A 180 -12.80 -14.84 -4.68
CA LEU A 180 -12.28 -13.49 -4.42
C LEU A 180 -12.27 -13.12 -2.94
N SER A 181 -13.24 -13.62 -2.17
CA SER A 181 -13.37 -13.36 -0.74
C SER A 181 -12.53 -14.29 0.15
N GLN A 182 -11.74 -15.19 -0.45
CA GLN A 182 -10.86 -16.09 0.26
C GLN A 182 -9.38 -15.75 0.05
N PRO A 183 -8.55 -15.98 1.09
CA PRO A 183 -7.11 -16.05 0.94
C PRO A 183 -6.68 -16.94 -0.22
N GLN A 184 -6.06 -16.36 -1.23
CA GLN A 184 -5.47 -17.14 -2.33
C GLN A 184 -4.14 -17.72 -1.88
N GLU A 185 -3.99 -19.05 -2.00
CA GLU A 185 -2.71 -19.69 -1.77
C GLU A 185 -1.70 -19.15 -2.79
N LYS A 186 -0.44 -18.98 -2.37
CA LYS A 186 0.60 -18.60 -3.32
C LYS A 186 0.66 -19.68 -4.40
N ALA A 187 0.61 -19.25 -5.66
CA ALA A 187 0.93 -20.15 -6.78
C ALA A 187 2.24 -20.89 -6.43
N PRO A 188 2.31 -22.22 -6.67
CA PRO A 188 3.52 -22.98 -6.47
C PRO A 188 4.68 -22.26 -7.15
N LYS A 189 5.81 -22.15 -6.46
CA LYS A 189 7.04 -21.68 -7.10
C LYS A 189 7.42 -22.71 -8.16
N GLU A 190 7.37 -22.32 -9.43
CA GLU A 190 8.09 -23.01 -10.50
C GLU A 190 9.60 -22.93 -10.27
#